data_AF-A0AA37LDV8-F1
#
_entry.id   AF-A0AA37LDV8-F1
#
_cell.length_a   1.000
_cell.length_b   1.000
_cell.length_c   1.000
_cell.angle_alpha   90.00
_cell.angle_beta   90.00
_cell.angle_gamma   90.00
#
_symmetry.space_group_name_H-M   'P 1'
#
loop_
_entity.id
_entity.type
_entity.pdbx_description
1 polymer ?
#
loop_
_entity_poly.entity_id
_entity_poly.type
_entity_poly.pdbx_seq_one_letter_code
_entity_poly.pdbx_strand_id
1 'polypeptide(L)'
;MLETKYAILAGFCDTLLPPNWDTKLPSNLNDADLLPESLEPVKSREGATEMAFCLMLYESRVFFCENPVPEFEAIILGGGNMSTEISKRFAGQSLEKYQLIVDQYEESLAGAERRYTNATAGGIHLVASKIRSLTAQRMHDMILHAREPWDEKADDQSSQQSFFRAWVISFENDVKWYDTIDEKFTWYLKLHFQADAFSVMIELLQWQPVGTLVDRAWKVIDRLYHYHDEMYDMGKKDDFQRAEYLLAGWSRRELAFRNLGMSCDTPFVVAKLRTLEVFRQHQWSLALGQWPGSAPDITLFPGLGTSDFETFETFDDALPADSGGSAFSHWSSASSGQHVL
;
A
#
# COMPACT_ATOMS: atom_id res chain seq x y z
N MET A 1 2.19 7.17 -10.43
CA MET A 1 1.63 7.83 -9.22
C MET A 1 0.23 7.30 -8.86
N LEU A 2 -0.63 6.97 -9.82
CA LEU A 2 -1.87 6.22 -9.57
C LEU A 2 -1.56 4.84 -8.95
N GLU A 3 -0.58 4.11 -9.52
CA GLU A 3 -0.11 2.81 -9.02
C GLU A 3 0.47 2.88 -7.59
N THR A 4 1.14 3.97 -7.22
CA THR A 4 1.71 4.17 -5.87
C THR A 4 0.62 4.39 -4.81
N LYS A 5 -0.50 5.03 -5.18
CA LYS A 5 -1.71 5.16 -4.34
C LYS A 5 -2.41 3.81 -4.16
N TYR A 6 -2.58 3.05 -5.24
CA TYR A 6 -3.07 1.67 -5.19
C TYR A 6 -2.16 0.75 -4.37
N ALA A 7 -0.87 1.04 -4.34
CA ALA A 7 0.10 0.22 -3.64
C ALA A 7 0.05 0.44 -2.10
N ILE A 8 -0.14 1.68 -1.57
CA ILE A 8 -0.38 1.90 -0.11
C ILE A 8 -1.51 0.98 0.36
N LEU A 9 -2.47 0.83 -0.54
CA LEU A 9 -3.73 0.17 -0.38
C LEU A 9 -3.76 -1.22 -1.03
N ALA A 10 -2.67 -1.84 -1.51
CA ALA A 10 -2.77 -3.17 -2.11
C ALA A 10 -3.12 -4.26 -1.06
N GLY A 11 -3.17 -3.89 0.22
CA GLY A 11 -3.86 -4.64 1.27
C GLY A 11 -5.40 -4.49 1.27
N PHE A 12 -5.96 -3.40 0.73
CA PHE A 12 -7.32 -2.88 1.00
C PHE A 12 -8.07 -2.23 -0.20
N CYS A 13 -7.49 -2.11 -1.40
CA CYS A 13 -8.14 -1.44 -2.54
C CYS A 13 -9.14 -2.35 -3.25
N ASP A 14 -10.22 -1.73 -3.73
CA ASP A 14 -11.20 -2.33 -4.63
C ASP A 14 -10.51 -2.92 -5.86
N THR A 15 -10.93 -4.13 -6.23
CA THR A 15 -10.50 -4.77 -7.46
C THR A 15 -10.99 -3.96 -8.66
N LEU A 16 -10.13 -3.74 -9.66
CA LEU A 16 -10.55 -3.17 -10.94
C LEU A 16 -11.44 -4.13 -11.74
N LEU A 17 -11.62 -5.37 -11.26
CA LEU A 17 -12.51 -6.34 -11.87
C LEU A 17 -13.97 -6.03 -11.51
N PRO A 18 -14.90 -6.11 -12.48
CA PRO A 18 -16.32 -5.97 -12.22
C PRO A 18 -16.76 -6.93 -11.11
N PRO A 19 -17.59 -6.48 -10.13
CA PRO A 19 -17.98 -7.29 -8.97
C PRO A 19 -18.91 -8.47 -9.30
N ASN A 20 -19.28 -8.66 -10.56
CA ASN A 20 -20.21 -9.72 -11.00
C ASN A 20 -19.52 -11.06 -11.31
N TRP A 21 -18.45 -11.39 -10.59
CA TRP A 21 -17.77 -12.68 -10.72
C TRP A 21 -18.46 -13.76 -9.88
N ASP A 22 -18.56 -14.97 -10.42
CA ASP A 22 -19.13 -16.16 -9.76
C ASP A 22 -18.04 -17.18 -9.37
N THR A 23 -16.77 -16.78 -9.50
CA THR A 23 -15.61 -17.62 -9.21
C THR A 23 -15.59 -17.99 -7.73
N LYS A 24 -15.56 -19.29 -7.45
CA LYS A 24 -15.51 -19.81 -6.07
C LYS A 24 -14.08 -19.77 -5.53
N LEU A 25 -13.96 -19.75 -4.21
CA LEU A 25 -12.69 -19.99 -3.54
C LEU A 25 -12.07 -21.32 -3.99
N PRO A 26 -10.73 -21.41 -4.06
CA PRO A 26 -10.07 -22.67 -4.39
C PRO A 26 -10.37 -23.73 -3.34
N SER A 27 -10.31 -25.01 -3.75
CA SER A 27 -10.51 -26.13 -2.83
C SER A 27 -9.28 -26.33 -1.94
N ASN A 28 -9.50 -26.79 -0.70
CA ASN A 28 -8.44 -27.05 0.28
C ASN A 28 -7.82 -28.43 0.03
N LEU A 29 -6.69 -28.49 -0.68
CA LEU A 29 -6.09 -29.73 -1.21
C LEU A 29 -4.58 -29.76 -0.96
N ASN A 30 -3.97 -30.96 -1.03
CA ASN A 30 -2.52 -31.10 -1.19
C ASN A 30 -2.19 -31.56 -2.60
N ASP A 31 -0.96 -31.36 -3.04
CA ASP A 31 -0.47 -31.82 -4.35
C ASP A 31 -0.60 -33.35 -4.51
N ALA A 32 -0.44 -34.08 -3.40
CA ALA A 32 -0.62 -35.54 -3.36
C ALA A 32 -2.05 -36.00 -3.72
N ASP A 33 -3.05 -35.11 -3.66
CA ASP A 33 -4.43 -35.39 -4.03
C ASP A 33 -4.68 -35.23 -5.54
N LEU A 34 -3.74 -34.63 -6.27
CA LEU A 34 -3.86 -34.31 -7.70
C LEU A 34 -3.21 -35.40 -8.58
N LEU A 35 -3.80 -36.60 -8.59
CA LEU A 35 -3.30 -37.72 -9.39
C LEU A 35 -3.85 -37.68 -10.83
N PRO A 36 -2.99 -37.72 -11.88
CA PRO A 36 -3.43 -37.64 -13.28
C PRO A 36 -4.40 -38.75 -13.70
N GLU A 37 -4.29 -39.92 -13.07
CA GLU A 37 -5.11 -41.11 -13.37
C GLU A 37 -6.36 -41.23 -12.47
N SER A 38 -6.61 -40.23 -11.60
CA SER A 38 -7.79 -40.28 -10.72
C SER A 38 -9.08 -40.19 -11.53
N LEU A 39 -9.93 -41.20 -11.37
CA LEU A 39 -11.28 -41.24 -11.94
C LEU A 39 -12.32 -40.55 -11.02
N GLU A 40 -11.95 -40.27 -9.77
CA GLU A 40 -12.83 -39.60 -8.81
C GLU A 40 -12.54 -38.09 -8.74
N PRO A 41 -13.58 -37.24 -8.63
CA PRO A 41 -13.40 -35.81 -8.40
C PRO A 41 -12.65 -35.54 -7.10
N VAL A 42 -11.69 -34.61 -7.17
CA VAL A 42 -10.91 -34.21 -6.01
C VAL A 42 -11.82 -33.50 -4.99
N LYS A 43 -11.73 -33.89 -3.72
CA LYS A 43 -12.58 -33.37 -2.64
C LYS A 43 -11.77 -32.49 -1.69
N SER A 44 -12.31 -31.32 -1.38
CA SER A 44 -11.73 -30.42 -0.38
C SER A 44 -11.57 -31.13 0.97
N ARG A 45 -10.41 -30.96 1.59
CA ARG A 45 -10.08 -31.50 2.92
C ARG A 45 -10.51 -30.55 4.02
N GLU A 46 -10.72 -31.11 5.20
CA GLU A 46 -10.76 -30.34 6.45
C GLU A 46 -9.36 -30.26 7.06
N GLY A 47 -9.05 -29.14 7.69
CA GLY A 47 -7.76 -28.92 8.36
C GLY A 47 -6.67 -28.35 7.44
N ALA A 48 -5.44 -28.41 7.94
CA ALA A 48 -4.28 -27.79 7.33
C ALA A 48 -3.79 -28.55 6.08
N THR A 49 -3.60 -27.81 4.97
CA THR A 49 -3.03 -28.30 3.70
C THR A 49 -2.03 -27.29 3.12
N GLU A 50 -1.34 -27.66 2.05
CA GLU A 50 -0.47 -26.75 1.29
C GLU A 50 -1.20 -25.48 0.78
N MET A 51 -2.53 -25.52 0.68
CA MET A 51 -3.37 -24.37 0.28
C MET A 51 -3.60 -23.34 1.39
N ALA A 52 -3.15 -23.57 2.62
CA ALA A 52 -3.45 -22.72 3.78
C ALA A 52 -3.18 -21.23 3.55
N PHE A 53 -2.03 -20.89 2.97
CA PHE A 53 -1.66 -19.49 2.70
C PHE A 53 -2.56 -18.85 1.65
N CYS A 54 -2.78 -19.54 0.53
CA CYS A 54 -3.67 -19.08 -0.52
C CYS A 54 -5.09 -18.86 0.00
N LEU A 55 -5.65 -19.83 0.74
CA LEU A 55 -6.99 -19.74 1.30
C LEU A 55 -7.12 -18.57 2.28
N MET A 56 -6.16 -18.38 3.17
CA MET A 56 -6.16 -17.24 4.09
C MET A 56 -6.09 -15.90 3.34
N LEU A 57 -5.31 -15.81 2.25
CA LEU A 57 -5.29 -14.62 1.39
C LEU A 57 -6.64 -14.41 0.71
N TYR A 58 -7.24 -15.44 0.12
CA TYR A 58 -8.51 -15.30 -0.59
C TYR A 58 -9.66 -14.98 0.35
N GLU A 59 -9.75 -15.61 1.51
CA GLU A 59 -10.73 -15.26 2.56
C GLU A 59 -10.58 -13.79 2.97
N SER A 60 -9.33 -13.33 3.13
CA SER A 60 -9.05 -11.93 3.40
C SER A 60 -9.51 -11.02 2.27
N ARG A 61 -9.38 -11.42 1.00
CA ARG A 61 -9.82 -10.63 -0.16
C ARG A 61 -11.34 -10.62 -0.31
N VAL A 62 -12.00 -11.76 -0.15
CA VAL A 62 -13.46 -11.88 -0.18
C VAL A 62 -14.08 -10.94 0.85
N PHE A 63 -13.53 -10.91 2.07
CA PHE A 63 -14.01 -9.99 3.11
C PHE A 63 -14.00 -8.52 2.64
N PHE A 64 -12.92 -8.05 1.99
CA PHE A 64 -12.85 -6.68 1.48
C PHE A 64 -13.78 -6.42 0.30
N CYS A 65 -13.96 -7.41 -0.58
CA CYS A 65 -14.94 -7.30 -1.68
C CYS A 65 -16.38 -7.18 -1.15
N GLU A 66 -16.71 -7.87 -0.06
CA GLU A 66 -18.03 -7.79 0.58
C GLU A 66 -18.20 -6.55 1.46
N ASN A 67 -17.10 -5.96 1.93
CA ASN A 67 -17.07 -4.80 2.83
C ASN A 67 -16.20 -3.69 2.24
N PRO A 68 -16.60 -3.07 1.11
CA PRO A 68 -15.80 -2.05 0.47
C PRO A 68 -15.66 -0.81 1.36
N VAL A 69 -14.46 -0.23 1.35
CA VAL A 69 -14.08 0.95 2.15
C VAL A 69 -13.60 2.10 1.25
N PRO A 70 -14.42 2.59 0.31
CA PRO A 70 -13.97 3.51 -0.76
C PRO A 70 -13.47 4.85 -0.24
N GLU A 71 -14.02 5.35 0.86
CA GLU A 71 -13.64 6.64 1.47
C GLU A 71 -12.37 6.54 2.34
N PHE A 72 -11.85 5.33 2.57
CA PHE A 72 -10.72 5.10 3.48
C PHE A 72 -9.49 5.86 3.01
N GLU A 73 -9.21 5.88 1.71
CA GLU A 73 -8.08 6.63 1.13
C GLU A 73 -8.17 8.12 1.48
N ALA A 74 -9.31 8.75 1.21
CA ALA A 74 -9.50 10.18 1.42
C ALA A 74 -9.37 10.56 2.90
N ILE A 75 -9.80 9.68 3.80
CA ILE A 75 -9.77 9.89 5.25
C ILE A 75 -8.36 9.67 5.82
N ILE A 76 -7.65 8.63 5.38
CA ILE A 76 -6.28 8.37 5.85
C ILE A 76 -5.29 9.41 5.30
N LEU A 77 -5.44 9.83 4.05
CA LEU A 77 -4.50 10.71 3.37
C LEU A 77 -4.88 12.20 3.46
N GLY A 78 -6.05 12.52 4.01
CA GLY A 78 -6.53 13.91 4.18
C GLY A 78 -6.84 14.64 2.88
N GLY A 79 -7.06 13.91 1.78
CA GLY A 79 -7.07 14.44 0.41
C GLY A 79 -8.46 14.59 -0.23
N GLY A 80 -9.45 15.17 0.47
CA GLY A 80 -10.79 15.38 -0.07
C GLY A 80 -11.24 16.85 -0.05
N ASN A 81 -11.89 17.31 -1.14
CA ASN A 81 -12.54 18.63 -1.28
C ASN A 81 -13.80 18.79 -0.39
N MET A 82 -13.79 18.28 0.84
CA MET A 82 -14.93 18.35 1.76
C MET A 82 -14.69 19.40 2.84
N SER A 83 -15.70 20.26 3.05
CA SER A 83 -15.68 21.30 4.09
C SER A 83 -15.34 20.71 5.47
N THR A 84 -14.46 21.40 6.19
CA THR A 84 -13.73 20.94 7.38
C THR A 84 -14.62 20.43 8.53
N GLU A 85 -15.80 21.02 8.74
CA GLU A 85 -16.77 20.57 9.76
C GLU A 85 -17.50 19.28 9.35
N ILE A 86 -17.78 19.13 8.06
CA ILE A 86 -18.39 17.93 7.50
C ILE A 86 -17.36 16.80 7.52
N SER A 87 -16.12 17.07 7.11
CA SER A 87 -15.01 16.12 7.16
C SER A 87 -14.73 15.61 8.58
N LYS A 88 -14.81 16.43 9.64
CA LYS A 88 -14.59 15.95 11.03
C LYS A 88 -15.69 15.01 11.54
N ARG A 89 -16.96 15.33 11.30
CA ARG A 89 -18.09 14.47 11.73
C ARG A 89 -18.16 13.20 10.89
N PHE A 90 -17.94 13.32 9.58
CA PHE A 90 -17.85 12.18 8.68
C PHE A 90 -16.62 11.34 9.00
N ALA A 91 -15.44 11.92 9.27
CA ALA A 91 -14.23 11.18 9.68
C ALA A 91 -14.44 10.45 11.01
N GLY A 92 -15.07 11.06 12.01
CA GLY A 92 -15.37 10.38 13.28
C GLY A 92 -16.29 9.16 13.09
N GLN A 93 -17.42 9.34 12.40
CA GLN A 93 -18.40 8.27 12.16
C GLN A 93 -17.87 7.19 11.20
N SER A 94 -17.15 7.58 10.16
CA SER A 94 -16.51 6.64 9.22
C SER A 94 -15.39 5.85 9.90
N LEU A 95 -14.66 6.46 10.84
CA LEU A 95 -13.58 5.77 11.54
C LEU A 95 -14.07 4.78 12.58
N GLU A 96 -15.18 5.07 13.27
CA GLU A 96 -15.89 4.07 14.08
C GLU A 96 -16.40 2.91 13.21
N LYS A 97 -16.96 3.22 12.03
CA LYS A 97 -17.33 2.20 11.04
C LYS A 97 -16.12 1.36 10.60
N TYR A 98 -14.96 1.97 10.35
CA TYR A 98 -13.75 1.23 9.98
C TYR A 98 -13.25 0.34 11.10
N GLN A 99 -13.31 0.79 12.36
CA GLN A 99 -12.98 -0.06 13.50
C GLN A 99 -13.88 -1.31 13.54
N LEU A 100 -15.19 -1.13 13.35
CA LEU A 100 -16.11 -2.25 13.29
C LEU A 100 -15.76 -3.21 12.14
N ILE A 101 -15.33 -2.69 10.98
CA ILE A 101 -14.88 -3.52 9.86
C ILE A 101 -13.60 -4.29 10.23
N VAL A 102 -12.67 -3.69 10.97
CA VAL A 102 -11.47 -4.42 11.44
C VAL A 102 -11.85 -5.54 12.40
N ASP A 103 -12.76 -5.28 13.34
CA ASP A 103 -13.22 -6.29 14.30
C ASP A 103 -13.93 -7.47 13.58
N GLN A 104 -14.76 -7.16 12.59
CA GLN A 104 -15.42 -8.17 11.73
C GLN A 104 -14.42 -8.96 10.89
N TYR A 105 -13.38 -8.29 10.37
CA TYR A 105 -12.29 -8.93 9.63
C TYR A 105 -11.56 -9.94 10.54
N GLU A 106 -11.20 -9.52 11.76
CA GLU A 106 -10.55 -10.40 12.72
C GLU A 106 -11.41 -11.62 13.08
N GLU A 107 -12.69 -11.42 13.34
CA GLU A 107 -13.59 -12.52 13.68
C GLU A 107 -13.75 -13.52 12.53
N SER A 108 -13.99 -13.01 11.32
CA SER A 108 -14.16 -13.84 10.11
C SER A 108 -12.90 -14.66 9.83
N LEU A 109 -11.74 -14.01 9.77
CA LEU A 109 -10.48 -14.69 9.47
C LEU A 109 -10.01 -15.58 10.62
N ALA A 110 -10.45 -15.37 11.86
CA ALA A 110 -10.16 -16.30 12.95
C ALA A 110 -10.86 -17.64 12.75
N GLY A 111 -12.04 -17.64 12.11
CA GLY A 111 -12.72 -18.85 11.66
C GLY A 111 -11.91 -19.60 10.58
N ALA A 112 -11.48 -18.88 9.54
CA ALA A 112 -10.65 -19.43 8.47
C ALA A 112 -9.29 -19.95 8.98
N GLU A 113 -8.63 -19.21 9.87
CA GLU A 113 -7.35 -19.59 10.48
C GLU A 113 -7.47 -20.92 11.22
N ARG A 114 -8.51 -21.09 12.05
CA ARG A 114 -8.78 -22.35 12.76
C ARG A 114 -9.05 -23.52 11.83
N ARG A 115 -9.63 -23.26 10.65
CA ARG A 115 -9.99 -24.29 9.67
C ARG A 115 -8.80 -24.72 8.82
N TYR A 116 -8.00 -23.78 8.35
CA TYR A 116 -7.00 -24.02 7.29
C TYR A 116 -5.56 -24.02 7.76
N THR A 117 -5.24 -23.48 8.95
CA THR A 117 -3.86 -23.27 9.36
C THR A 117 -3.44 -24.17 10.52
N ASN A 118 -2.14 -24.47 10.60
CA ASN A 118 -1.53 -25.11 11.75
C ASN A 118 -0.16 -24.47 12.01
N ALA A 119 -0.12 -23.44 12.85
CA ALA A 119 1.11 -22.69 13.14
C ALA A 119 2.25 -23.58 13.70
N THR A 120 1.92 -24.68 14.39
CA THR A 120 2.93 -25.62 14.92
C THR A 120 3.65 -26.43 13.83
N ALA A 121 3.05 -26.53 12.64
CA ALA A 121 3.70 -27.15 11.48
C ALA A 121 4.82 -26.28 10.90
N GLY A 122 4.88 -24.98 11.25
CA GLY A 122 5.87 -24.04 10.74
C GLY A 122 5.68 -23.73 9.25
N GLY A 123 6.73 -23.18 8.62
CA GLY A 123 6.77 -22.86 7.20
C GLY A 123 5.57 -22.03 6.74
N ILE A 124 4.95 -22.43 5.62
CA ILE A 124 3.84 -21.70 5.00
C ILE A 124 2.61 -21.59 5.92
N HIS A 125 2.41 -22.53 6.84
CA HIS A 125 1.28 -22.48 7.78
C HIS A 125 1.47 -21.41 8.86
N LEU A 126 2.72 -21.19 9.31
CA LEU A 126 3.03 -20.09 10.22
C LEU A 126 2.81 -18.75 9.52
N VAL A 127 3.19 -18.62 8.25
CA VAL A 127 2.94 -17.41 7.46
C VAL A 127 1.44 -17.19 7.27
N ALA A 128 0.70 -18.25 6.90
CA ALA A 128 -0.74 -18.20 6.72
C ALA A 128 -1.48 -17.75 7.99
N SER A 129 -1.06 -18.23 9.17
CA SER A 129 -1.69 -17.86 10.44
C SER A 129 -1.48 -16.39 10.83
N LYS A 130 -0.57 -15.68 10.15
CA LYS A 130 -0.23 -14.28 10.44
C LYS A 130 -0.98 -13.29 9.56
N ILE A 131 -1.58 -13.74 8.46
CA ILE A 131 -2.38 -12.91 7.55
C ILE A 131 -3.42 -12.10 8.32
N ARG A 132 -4.22 -12.76 9.16
CA ARG A 132 -5.23 -12.09 9.97
C ARG A 132 -4.64 -10.99 10.85
N SER A 133 -3.74 -11.37 11.77
CA SER A 133 -3.26 -10.45 12.80
C SER A 133 -2.45 -9.28 12.23
N LEU A 134 -1.61 -9.53 11.23
CA LEU A 134 -0.76 -8.47 10.66
C LEU A 134 -1.55 -7.52 9.76
N THR A 135 -2.55 -8.03 9.04
CA THR A 135 -3.44 -7.19 8.23
C THR A 135 -4.33 -6.33 9.12
N ALA A 136 -4.93 -6.90 10.17
CA ALA A 136 -5.72 -6.15 11.15
C ALA A 136 -4.88 -5.09 11.86
N GLN A 137 -3.65 -5.43 12.29
CA GLN A 137 -2.74 -4.47 12.91
C GLN A 137 -2.42 -3.30 11.96
N ARG A 138 -2.16 -3.57 10.67
CA ARG A 138 -1.92 -2.51 9.69
C ARG A 138 -3.12 -1.58 9.58
N MET A 139 -4.35 -2.11 9.52
CA MET A 139 -5.56 -1.28 9.52
C MET A 139 -5.67 -0.43 10.79
N HIS A 140 -5.46 -1.03 11.96
CA HIS A 140 -5.52 -0.30 13.22
C HIS A 140 -4.51 0.84 13.26
N ASP A 141 -3.27 0.60 12.82
CA ASP A 141 -2.23 1.62 12.78
C ASP A 141 -2.60 2.78 11.83
N MET A 142 -3.22 2.48 10.67
CA MET A 142 -3.74 3.48 9.74
C MET A 142 -4.92 4.26 10.33
N ILE A 143 -5.87 3.57 10.96
CA ILE A 143 -7.03 4.19 11.63
C ILE A 143 -6.55 5.15 12.72
N LEU A 144 -5.56 4.73 13.53
CA LEU A 144 -4.97 5.58 14.56
C LEU A 144 -4.28 6.81 13.97
N HIS A 145 -3.57 6.66 12.85
CA HIS A 145 -2.99 7.79 12.13
C HIS A 145 -4.05 8.84 11.74
N ALA A 146 -5.20 8.40 11.22
CA ALA A 146 -6.28 9.31 10.83
C ALA A 146 -7.00 10.00 12.01
N ARG A 147 -6.85 9.51 13.25
CA ARG A 147 -7.40 10.17 14.46
C ARG A 147 -6.60 11.38 14.91
N GLU A 148 -5.32 11.42 14.58
CA GLU A 148 -4.46 12.45 15.14
C GLU A 148 -4.86 13.83 14.58
N PRO A 149 -5.11 14.83 15.46
CA PRO A 149 -5.64 16.11 15.01
C PRO A 149 -4.71 16.75 13.99
N TRP A 150 -5.24 16.98 12.79
CA TRP A 150 -4.62 17.86 11.80
C TRP A 150 -4.57 19.26 12.40
N ASP A 151 -3.38 19.84 12.57
CA ASP A 151 -3.26 21.21 13.06
C ASP A 151 -3.65 22.17 11.92
N GLU A 152 -4.91 22.61 11.93
CA GLU A 152 -5.59 23.32 10.82
C GLU A 152 -5.00 24.68 10.44
N LYS A 153 -3.97 25.15 11.17
CA LYS A 153 -3.26 26.39 10.85
C LYS A 153 -2.06 26.19 9.93
N ALA A 154 -1.77 24.95 9.53
CA ALA A 154 -0.63 24.63 8.69
C ALA A 154 -1.10 24.36 7.25
N ASP A 155 -0.55 25.16 6.33
CA ASP A 155 -0.56 25.11 4.85
C ASP A 155 -0.57 23.71 4.20
N ASP A 156 -0.51 23.64 2.86
CA ASP A 156 -0.17 22.47 2.03
C ASP A 156 0.86 21.50 2.67
N GLN A 157 1.76 21.99 3.52
CA GLN A 157 2.71 21.20 4.32
C GLN A 157 2.07 20.19 5.29
N SER A 158 0.84 20.42 5.78
CA SER A 158 0.13 19.50 6.68
C SER A 158 -0.28 18.22 5.96
N SER A 159 -0.74 18.33 4.70
CA SER A 159 -1.05 17.19 3.84
C SER A 159 0.19 16.34 3.55
N GLN A 160 1.32 16.97 3.23
CA GLN A 160 2.59 16.25 2.97
C GLN A 160 3.11 15.50 4.20
N GLN A 161 2.95 16.07 5.40
CA GLN A 161 3.28 15.40 6.65
C GLN A 161 2.36 14.21 6.94
N SER A 162 1.06 14.32 6.58
CA SER A 162 0.13 13.18 6.58
C SER A 162 0.64 12.04 5.73
N PHE A 163 0.91 12.31 4.45
CA PHE A 163 1.41 11.30 3.51
C PHE A 163 2.69 10.65 4.01
N PHE A 164 3.67 11.46 4.45
CA PHE A 164 4.92 10.95 4.99
C PHE A 164 4.69 9.99 6.16
N ARG A 165 3.79 10.37 7.08
CA ARG A 165 3.45 9.53 8.23
C ARG A 165 2.76 8.23 7.84
N ALA A 166 1.79 8.28 6.94
CA ALA A 166 1.12 7.09 6.41
C ALA A 166 2.16 6.12 5.79
N TRP A 167 3.13 6.65 5.03
CA TRP A 167 4.22 5.84 4.46
C TRP A 167 5.08 5.19 5.52
N VAL A 168 5.53 5.95 6.54
CA VAL A 168 6.34 5.40 7.63
C VAL A 168 5.60 4.24 8.31
N ILE A 169 4.33 4.42 8.65
CA ILE A 169 3.53 3.38 9.32
C ILE A 169 3.30 2.17 8.39
N SER A 170 3.08 2.39 7.09
CA SER A 170 2.95 1.30 6.10
C SER A 170 4.22 0.45 6.08
N PHE A 171 5.39 1.07 5.92
CA PHE A 171 6.66 0.36 5.85
C PHE A 171 7.09 -0.25 7.20
N GLU A 172 6.70 0.33 8.34
CA GLU A 172 6.85 -0.35 9.64
C GLU A 172 6.05 -1.67 9.68
N ASN A 173 4.85 -1.69 9.11
CA ASN A 173 4.07 -2.92 9.01
C ASN A 173 4.68 -3.92 8.03
N ASP A 174 5.29 -3.47 6.93
CA ASP A 174 6.04 -4.34 6.02
C ASP A 174 7.25 -4.96 6.72
N VAL A 175 7.97 -4.19 7.55
CA VAL A 175 9.08 -4.72 8.37
C VAL A 175 8.59 -5.79 9.35
N LYS A 176 7.40 -5.63 9.97
CA LYS A 176 6.80 -6.68 10.83
C LYS A 176 6.54 -7.98 10.04
N TRP A 177 6.13 -7.88 8.78
CA TRP A 177 5.98 -9.03 7.89
C TRP A 177 7.33 -9.71 7.63
N TYR A 178 8.37 -8.94 7.31
CA TYR A 178 9.72 -9.48 7.12
C TYR A 178 10.29 -10.17 8.37
N ASP A 179 10.02 -9.65 9.58
CA ASP A 179 10.43 -10.28 10.83
C ASP A 179 9.69 -11.59 11.15
N THR A 180 8.51 -11.77 10.56
CA THR A 180 7.62 -12.90 10.89
C THR A 180 7.70 -14.03 9.88
N ILE A 181 7.97 -13.71 8.61
CA ILE A 181 7.97 -14.68 7.51
C ILE A 181 9.18 -15.61 7.59
N ASP A 182 8.99 -16.89 7.27
CA ASP A 182 10.11 -17.81 7.07
C ASP A 182 10.92 -17.37 5.84
N GLU A 183 12.25 -17.39 5.95
CA GLU A 183 13.20 -16.93 4.93
C GLU A 183 12.92 -17.51 3.53
N LYS A 184 12.38 -18.74 3.47
CA LYS A 184 12.04 -19.42 2.20
C LYS A 184 10.91 -18.72 1.45
N PHE A 185 10.08 -17.93 2.13
CA PHE A 185 8.94 -17.22 1.55
C PHE A 185 9.16 -15.70 1.46
N THR A 186 10.33 -15.19 1.84
CA THR A 186 10.66 -13.76 1.75
C THR A 186 10.49 -13.18 0.34
N TRP A 187 10.67 -14.01 -0.70
CA TRP A 187 10.44 -13.61 -2.10
C TRP A 187 9.04 -13.04 -2.34
N TYR A 188 8.02 -13.52 -1.61
CA TYR A 188 6.65 -13.04 -1.73
C TYR A 188 6.53 -11.58 -1.29
N LEU A 189 7.14 -11.23 -0.14
CA LEU A 189 7.15 -9.85 0.34
C LEU A 189 7.95 -8.94 -0.61
N LYS A 190 9.05 -9.45 -1.18
CA LYS A 190 9.83 -8.70 -2.17
C LYS A 190 9.03 -8.40 -3.44
N LEU A 191 8.21 -9.35 -3.91
CA LEU A 191 7.34 -9.16 -5.07
C LEU A 191 6.32 -8.03 -4.87
N HIS A 192 5.85 -7.86 -3.64
CA HIS A 192 4.86 -6.84 -3.28
C HIS A 192 5.48 -5.56 -2.69
N PHE A 193 6.81 -5.45 -2.69
CA PHE A 193 7.48 -4.28 -2.14
C PHE A 193 7.25 -3.03 -3.00
N GLN A 194 6.82 -1.96 -2.35
CA GLN A 194 6.48 -0.70 -3.02
C GLN A 194 7.71 0.20 -3.20
N ALA A 195 8.59 -0.12 -4.14
CA ALA A 195 9.86 0.59 -4.32
C ALA A 195 9.69 2.10 -4.65
N ASP A 196 8.67 2.47 -5.43
CA ASP A 196 8.42 3.87 -5.79
C ASP A 196 7.99 4.70 -4.58
N ALA A 197 7.06 4.16 -3.81
CA ALA A 197 6.61 4.75 -2.56
C ALA A 197 7.75 4.95 -1.56
N PHE A 198 8.62 3.94 -1.47
CA PHE A 198 9.79 3.98 -0.61
C PHE A 198 10.76 5.08 -1.06
N SER A 199 10.92 5.27 -2.37
CA SER A 199 11.74 6.34 -2.94
C SER A 199 11.16 7.73 -2.61
N VAL A 200 9.84 7.92 -2.76
CA VAL A 200 9.16 9.17 -2.37
C VAL A 200 9.33 9.45 -0.88
N MET A 201 9.18 8.44 -0.01
CA MET A 201 9.41 8.62 1.43
C MET A 201 10.85 9.08 1.72
N ILE A 202 11.86 8.53 1.01
CA ILE A 202 13.26 8.94 1.14
C ILE A 202 13.47 10.39 0.68
N GLU A 203 12.84 10.79 -0.43
CA GLU A 203 12.90 12.17 -0.91
C GLU A 203 12.33 13.16 0.12
N LEU A 204 11.22 12.80 0.78
CA LEU A 204 10.59 13.61 1.82
C LEU A 204 11.51 13.88 3.02
N LEU A 205 12.44 12.97 3.35
CA LEU A 205 13.42 13.16 4.44
C LEU A 205 14.35 14.35 4.21
N GLN A 206 14.55 14.78 2.96
CA GLN A 206 15.38 15.94 2.65
C GLN A 206 14.75 17.25 3.15
N TRP A 207 13.43 17.26 3.33
CA TRP A 207 12.65 18.43 3.74
C TRP A 207 12.38 18.44 5.24
N GLN A 208 12.47 17.28 5.92
CA GLN A 208 12.29 17.15 7.37
C GLN A 208 13.45 16.37 8.02
N PRO A 209 14.53 17.06 8.42
CA PRO A 209 15.75 16.39 8.88
C PRO A 209 15.67 15.85 10.32
N VAL A 210 14.73 16.34 11.14
CA VAL A 210 14.64 16.05 12.58
C VAL A 210 13.19 15.75 12.99
N GLY A 211 13.01 14.91 14.02
CA GLY A 211 11.69 14.59 14.59
C GLY A 211 11.53 13.09 14.85
N THR A 212 10.63 12.75 15.78
CA THR A 212 10.42 11.35 16.19
C THR A 212 9.92 10.46 15.05
N LEU A 213 9.11 11.00 14.14
CA LEU A 213 8.65 10.31 12.94
C LEU A 213 9.81 10.06 11.96
N VAL A 214 10.70 11.03 11.80
CA VAL A 214 11.91 10.91 10.96
C VAL A 214 12.86 9.85 11.54
N ASP A 215 12.98 9.77 12.87
CA ASP A 215 13.78 8.75 13.56
C ASP A 215 13.24 7.34 13.28
N ARG A 216 11.91 7.18 13.29
CA ARG A 216 11.24 5.93 12.90
C ARG A 216 11.50 5.60 11.43
N ALA A 217 11.35 6.59 10.54
CA ALA A 217 11.62 6.42 9.11
C ALA A 217 13.05 5.90 8.85
N TRP A 218 14.07 6.47 9.49
CA TRP A 218 15.45 5.99 9.34
C TRP A 218 15.65 4.54 9.80
N LYS A 219 15.01 4.13 10.90
CA LYS A 219 15.04 2.72 11.35
C LYS A 219 14.40 1.79 10.33
N VAL A 220 13.27 2.19 9.77
CA VAL A 220 12.55 1.44 8.74
C VAL A 220 13.39 1.31 7.47
N ILE A 221 14.01 2.40 7.01
CA ILE A 221 14.89 2.39 5.84
C ILE A 221 16.04 1.40 6.05
N ASP A 222 16.71 1.46 7.20
CA ASP A 222 17.84 0.57 7.50
C ASP A 222 17.43 -0.91 7.46
N ARG A 223 16.26 -1.20 8.06
CA ARG A 223 15.64 -2.52 8.08
C ARG A 223 15.24 -3.00 6.68
N LEU A 224 14.63 -2.15 5.85
CA LEU A 224 14.24 -2.53 4.49
C LEU A 224 15.45 -2.78 3.59
N TYR A 225 16.48 -1.94 3.68
CA TYR A 225 17.74 -2.18 2.96
C TYR A 225 18.46 -3.45 3.40
N HIS A 226 18.25 -3.92 4.64
CA HIS A 226 18.77 -5.21 5.09
C HIS A 226 18.09 -6.38 4.36
N TYR A 227 16.77 -6.33 4.12
CA TYR A 227 16.07 -7.38 3.37
C TYR A 227 16.24 -7.25 1.86
N HIS A 228 16.46 -6.04 1.36
CA HIS A 228 16.53 -5.70 -0.05
C HIS A 228 17.95 -5.33 -0.49
N ASP A 229 18.89 -6.28 -0.37
CA ASP A 229 20.28 -6.07 -0.81
C ASP A 229 20.39 -5.73 -2.31
N GLU A 230 19.40 -6.12 -3.12
CA GLU A 230 19.31 -5.75 -4.53
C GLU A 230 19.28 -4.23 -4.78
N MET A 231 18.87 -3.42 -3.79
CA MET A 231 18.85 -1.95 -3.89
C MET A 231 20.25 -1.33 -3.79
N TYR A 232 21.29 -2.11 -3.53
CA TYR A 232 22.68 -1.65 -3.60
C TYR A 232 23.28 -1.74 -5.01
N ASP A 233 22.50 -2.16 -6.03
CA ASP A 233 22.95 -2.22 -7.42
C ASP A 233 23.00 -0.82 -8.07
N MET A 234 24.16 -0.17 -7.95
CA MET A 234 24.39 1.16 -8.51
C MET A 234 24.46 1.20 -10.05
N GLY A 235 24.35 0.04 -10.73
CA GLY A 235 24.17 -0.01 -12.18
C GLY A 235 22.74 0.32 -12.61
N LYS A 236 21.76 0.16 -11.71
CA LYS A 236 20.36 0.52 -11.96
C LYS A 236 20.13 1.99 -11.63
N LYS A 237 19.54 2.72 -12.58
CA LYS A 237 19.28 4.16 -12.45
C LYS A 237 18.45 4.49 -11.21
N ASP A 238 17.39 3.73 -10.95
CA ASP A 238 16.46 4.03 -9.86
C ASP A 238 17.09 3.79 -8.49
N ASP A 239 17.87 2.72 -8.33
CA ASP A 239 18.60 2.42 -7.09
C ASP A 239 19.73 3.43 -6.84
N PHE A 240 20.44 3.84 -7.89
CA PHE A 240 21.43 4.91 -7.82
C PHE A 240 20.79 6.23 -7.36
N GLN A 241 19.69 6.63 -7.99
CA GLN A 241 18.98 7.88 -7.64
C GLN A 241 18.46 7.85 -6.20
N ARG A 242 17.88 6.72 -5.77
CA ARG A 242 17.43 6.51 -4.40
C ARG A 242 18.58 6.64 -3.39
N ALA A 243 19.74 6.05 -3.70
CA ALA A 243 20.93 6.17 -2.87
C ALA A 243 21.45 7.61 -2.77
N GLU A 244 21.44 8.38 -3.87
CA GLU A 244 21.79 9.81 -3.84
C GLU A 244 20.86 10.60 -2.92
N TYR A 245 19.55 10.42 -3.06
CA TYR A 245 18.57 11.12 -2.23
C TYR A 245 18.66 10.73 -0.76
N LEU A 246 18.92 9.45 -0.47
CA LEU A 246 19.14 8.96 0.89
C LEU A 246 20.38 9.62 1.51
N LEU A 247 21.51 9.66 0.80
CA LEU A 247 22.73 10.32 1.27
C LEU A 247 22.53 11.83 1.46
N ALA A 248 21.82 12.51 0.54
CA ALA A 248 21.50 13.92 0.65
C ALA A 248 20.63 14.21 1.89
N GLY A 249 19.58 13.42 2.11
CA GLY A 249 18.72 13.53 3.29
C GLY A 249 19.50 13.32 4.59
N TRP A 250 20.40 12.33 4.62
CA TRP A 250 21.24 12.07 5.78
C TRP A 250 22.22 13.23 6.06
N SER A 251 22.88 13.78 5.04
CA SER A 251 23.77 14.93 5.21
C SER A 251 23.06 16.16 5.77
N ARG A 252 21.80 16.40 5.38
CA ARG A 252 20.97 17.48 5.96
C ARG A 252 20.65 17.22 7.44
N ARG A 253 20.35 15.97 7.79
CA ARG A 253 20.12 15.55 9.18
C ARG A 253 21.37 15.71 10.04
N GLU A 254 22.54 15.29 9.56
CA GLU A 254 23.81 15.49 10.27
C GLU A 254 24.08 16.98 10.54
N LEU A 255 23.82 17.85 9.55
CA LEU A 255 23.96 19.30 9.72
C LEU A 255 22.99 19.85 10.77
N ALA A 256 21.72 19.43 10.74
CA ALA A 256 20.73 19.87 11.72
C ALA A 256 21.10 19.44 13.15
N PHE A 257 21.51 18.19 13.35
CA PHE A 257 21.96 17.70 14.66
C PHE A 257 23.22 18.42 15.14
N ARG A 258 24.20 18.66 14.25
CA ARG A 258 25.41 19.45 14.56
C ARG A 258 25.06 20.86 15.02
N ASN A 259 24.12 21.53 14.35
CA ASN A 259 23.67 22.87 14.72
C ASN A 259 22.95 22.90 16.08
N LEU A 260 22.30 21.81 16.46
CA LEU A 260 21.66 21.63 17.77
C LEU A 260 22.64 21.13 18.86
N GLY A 261 23.90 20.89 18.52
CA GLY A 261 24.90 20.34 19.45
C GLY A 261 24.62 18.89 19.87
N MET A 262 23.83 18.15 19.10
CA MET A 262 23.47 16.76 19.36
C MET A 262 24.27 15.81 18.45
N SER A 263 24.54 14.60 18.92
CA SER A 263 25.07 13.51 18.08
C SER A 263 23.93 12.75 17.42
N CYS A 264 24.15 12.28 16.19
CA CYS A 264 23.21 11.43 15.46
C CYS A 264 23.91 10.12 15.08
N ASP A 265 23.36 8.99 15.52
CA ASP A 265 23.89 7.67 15.15
C ASP A 265 23.64 7.40 13.67
N THR A 266 24.67 6.95 12.96
CA THR A 266 24.59 6.73 11.50
C THR A 266 23.98 5.36 11.19
N PRO A 267 22.87 5.30 10.41
CA PRO A 267 22.27 4.05 9.94
C PRO A 267 23.26 3.20 9.14
N PHE A 268 23.11 1.88 9.21
CA PHE A 268 24.00 0.95 8.51
C PHE A 268 23.99 1.18 6.99
N VAL A 269 22.81 1.41 6.40
CA VAL A 269 22.64 1.72 4.97
C VAL A 269 23.48 2.92 4.55
N VAL A 270 23.49 3.99 5.35
CA VAL A 270 24.27 5.21 5.05
C VAL A 270 25.76 4.89 5.11
N ALA A 271 26.19 4.21 6.18
CA ALA A 271 27.58 3.81 6.34
C ALA A 271 28.05 2.96 5.16
N LYS A 272 27.26 1.95 4.76
CA LYS A 272 27.55 1.07 3.61
C LYS A 272 27.61 1.86 2.30
N LEU A 273 26.63 2.71 1.99
CA LEU A 273 26.61 3.53 0.77
C LEU A 273 27.82 4.47 0.67
N ARG A 274 28.27 5.07 1.78
CA ARG A 274 29.46 5.94 1.81
C ARG A 274 30.77 5.20 1.48
N THR A 275 30.82 3.88 1.66
CA THR A 275 32.00 3.09 1.27
C THR A 275 32.12 2.88 -0.24
N LEU A 276 31.01 2.99 -0.97
CA LEU A 276 30.97 2.78 -2.42
C LEU A 276 31.74 3.88 -3.14
N GLU A 277 32.61 3.48 -4.07
CA GLU A 277 33.54 4.40 -4.73
C GLU A 277 32.84 5.49 -5.56
N VAL A 278 31.70 5.15 -6.15
CA VAL A 278 30.85 6.07 -6.94
C VAL A 278 30.42 7.28 -6.12
N PHE A 279 30.12 7.10 -4.83
CA PHE A 279 29.72 8.18 -3.93
C PHE A 279 30.88 8.87 -3.21
N ARG A 280 32.05 8.21 -3.10
CA ARG A 280 33.28 8.88 -2.64
C ARG A 280 33.72 10.00 -3.59
N GLN A 281 33.52 9.82 -4.90
CA GLN A 281 33.86 10.81 -5.91
C GLN A 281 32.78 11.92 -6.03
N HIS A 282 31.51 11.60 -5.76
CA HIS A 282 30.36 12.54 -5.78
C HIS A 282 30.20 13.40 -4.52
N GLN A 283 30.93 13.13 -3.44
CA GLN A 283 30.85 13.89 -2.18
C GLN A 283 31.13 15.41 -2.35
N TRP A 284 31.70 15.84 -3.47
CA TRP A 284 32.01 17.24 -3.76
C TRP A 284 30.95 17.99 -4.58
N SER A 285 30.01 17.31 -5.26
CA SER A 285 29.05 17.92 -6.18
C SER A 285 27.66 18.15 -5.59
N LEU A 286 27.24 17.37 -4.58
CA LEU A 286 26.02 17.63 -3.80
C LEU A 286 26.23 18.71 -2.74
N ALA A 287 26.98 19.76 -3.10
CA ALA A 287 27.09 20.96 -2.31
C ALA A 287 25.67 21.50 -2.06
N LEU A 288 25.22 21.36 -0.80
CA LEU A 288 24.10 22.06 -0.16
C LEU A 288 23.48 23.11 -1.09
N GLY A 289 22.57 22.66 -1.96
CA GLY A 289 21.73 23.57 -2.71
C GLY A 289 21.07 24.48 -1.68
N GLN A 290 21.30 25.78 -1.81
CA GLN A 290 20.71 26.77 -0.92
C GLN A 290 19.21 26.52 -0.84
N TRP A 291 18.71 26.49 0.40
CA TRP A 291 17.32 26.71 0.74
C TRP A 291 16.68 27.68 -0.28
N PRO A 292 15.54 27.36 -0.93
CA PRO A 292 14.79 28.41 -1.60
C PRO A 292 14.31 29.34 -0.49
N GLY A 293 15.00 30.48 -0.32
CA GLY A 293 14.57 31.56 0.56
C GLY A 293 13.12 31.83 0.22
N SER A 294 12.23 31.66 1.22
CA SER A 294 10.79 31.98 1.20
C SER A 294 10.30 32.47 -0.17
N ALA A 295 10.15 31.56 -1.13
CA ALA A 295 9.52 31.85 -2.39
C ALA A 295 8.04 31.56 -2.17
N PRO A 296 7.13 32.44 -2.61
CA PRO A 296 5.71 32.21 -2.45
C PRO A 296 5.33 30.90 -3.14
N ASP A 297 4.42 30.17 -2.51
CA ASP A 297 3.81 28.95 -2.99
C ASP A 297 3.55 28.98 -4.50
N ILE A 298 3.72 27.81 -5.14
CA ILE A 298 3.15 27.35 -6.43
C ILE A 298 4.12 26.48 -7.27
N THR A 299 5.41 26.29 -6.93
CA THR A 299 6.34 25.64 -7.89
C THR A 299 7.16 24.43 -7.44
N LEU A 300 6.91 23.83 -6.28
CA LEU A 300 7.58 22.55 -5.94
C LEU A 300 7.08 21.36 -6.78
N PHE A 301 5.93 21.50 -7.46
CA PHE A 301 5.43 20.58 -8.48
C PHE A 301 4.62 21.33 -9.56
N PRO A 302 5.21 21.80 -10.67
CA PRO A 302 4.42 22.33 -11.78
C PRO A 302 3.66 21.17 -12.43
N GLY A 303 2.38 21.01 -12.07
CA GLY A 303 1.50 19.93 -12.55
C GLY A 303 0.54 19.35 -11.51
N LEU A 304 0.66 19.74 -10.23
CA LEU A 304 -0.29 19.38 -9.18
C LEU A 304 -1.33 20.49 -9.01
N GLY A 305 -2.17 20.68 -10.04
CA GLY A 305 -3.42 21.42 -9.93
C GLY A 305 -4.58 20.42 -9.82
N THR A 306 -5.44 20.59 -8.83
CA THR A 306 -6.71 19.84 -8.72
C THR A 306 -7.68 20.16 -9.85
N SER A 307 -7.43 21.22 -10.63
CA SER A 307 -8.31 21.69 -11.72
C SER A 307 -8.02 21.09 -13.10
N ASP A 308 -6.88 20.43 -13.33
CA ASP A 308 -6.52 19.93 -14.67
C ASP A 308 -6.99 18.49 -14.92
N PHE A 309 -7.68 17.87 -13.96
CA PHE A 309 -8.25 16.52 -14.08
C PHE A 309 -9.75 16.49 -14.39
N GLU A 310 -10.43 17.65 -14.47
CA GLU A 310 -11.89 17.73 -14.70
C GLU A 310 -12.34 17.71 -16.18
N THR A 311 -11.43 17.62 -17.16
CA THR A 311 -11.81 17.71 -18.59
C THR A 311 -11.81 16.41 -19.37
N PHE A 312 -11.90 15.25 -18.71
CA PHE A 312 -12.11 13.99 -19.45
C PHE A 312 -13.17 13.06 -18.86
N GLU A 313 -14.31 13.61 -18.45
CA GLU A 313 -15.60 12.88 -18.45
C GLU A 313 -16.75 13.84 -18.77
N THR A 314 -16.98 14.09 -20.05
CA THR A 314 -18.31 14.48 -20.60
C THR A 314 -18.30 14.16 -22.09
N PHE A 315 -18.47 12.87 -22.43
CA PHE A 315 -19.07 12.49 -23.71
C PHE A 315 -20.57 12.35 -23.48
N ASP A 316 -21.24 13.50 -23.35
CA ASP A 316 -22.69 13.60 -23.53
C ASP A 316 -22.92 13.68 -25.05
N ASP A 317 -23.10 12.52 -25.68
CA ASP A 317 -23.49 12.44 -27.08
C ASP A 317 -24.97 12.86 -27.20
N ALA A 318 -25.17 14.16 -27.41
CA ALA A 318 -26.42 14.71 -27.89
C ALA A 318 -26.66 14.18 -29.32
N LEU A 319 -27.45 13.10 -29.41
CA LEU A 319 -28.01 12.60 -30.67
C LEU A 319 -28.75 13.74 -31.41
N PRO A 320 -28.35 14.09 -32.65
CA PRO A 320 -29.22 14.84 -33.54
C PRO A 320 -30.22 13.87 -34.19
N ALA A 321 -31.45 14.34 -34.33
CA ALA A 321 -32.53 13.66 -35.02
C ALA A 321 -32.17 13.30 -36.47
N ASP A 322 -32.40 12.02 -36.78
CA ASP A 322 -33.02 11.44 -37.98
C ASP A 322 -32.59 11.96 -39.38
N SER A 323 -31.93 11.08 -40.15
CA SER A 323 -32.31 10.83 -41.55
C SER A 323 -31.59 9.61 -42.13
N GLY A 324 -32.36 8.53 -42.31
CA GLY A 324 -32.34 7.69 -43.51
C GLY A 324 -31.18 6.72 -43.74
N GLY A 325 -31.49 5.41 -43.72
CA GLY A 325 -30.73 4.46 -44.54
C GLY A 325 -30.53 3.06 -43.96
N SER A 326 -31.59 2.24 -44.01
CA SER A 326 -31.60 0.78 -44.22
C SER A 326 -30.24 0.03 -44.19
N ALA A 327 -30.10 -0.93 -43.27
CA ALA A 327 -29.91 -2.34 -43.61
C ALA A 327 -29.96 -3.23 -42.35
N PHE A 328 -30.41 -4.47 -42.54
CA PHE A 328 -30.53 -5.58 -41.58
C PHE A 328 -31.74 -5.58 -40.64
N SER A 329 -32.86 -5.92 -41.28
CA SER A 329 -34.00 -6.64 -40.72
C SER A 329 -33.68 -8.12 -40.45
N HIS A 330 -34.52 -8.71 -39.57
CA HIS A 330 -34.77 -10.14 -39.28
C HIS A 330 -33.79 -10.82 -38.28
N TRP A 331 -34.22 -11.41 -37.14
CA TRP A 331 -35.47 -12.11 -36.82
C TRP A 331 -35.91 -11.99 -35.33
N SER A 332 -37.24 -12.04 -35.16
CA SER A 332 -38.13 -12.34 -34.02
C SER A 332 -37.55 -13.18 -32.86
N SER A 333 -37.79 -12.85 -31.58
CA SER A 333 -39.06 -12.95 -30.81
C SER A 333 -39.60 -14.38 -30.61
N ALA A 334 -39.54 -14.86 -29.36
CA ALA A 334 -40.50 -15.76 -28.68
C ALA A 334 -40.02 -15.95 -27.21
N SER A 335 -40.54 -15.18 -26.24
CA SER A 335 -41.68 -15.47 -25.36
C SER A 335 -41.49 -16.61 -24.34
N SER A 336 -41.45 -16.20 -23.07
CA SER A 336 -42.04 -16.76 -21.85
C SER A 336 -42.59 -18.20 -21.86
N GLY A 337 -42.15 -18.99 -20.87
CA GLY A 337 -42.80 -20.24 -20.47
C GLY A 337 -42.41 -20.62 -19.03
N GLN A 338 -43.41 -20.61 -18.15
CA GLN A 338 -43.36 -20.97 -16.74
C GLN A 338 -43.29 -22.49 -16.47
N HIS A 339 -42.72 -22.83 -15.31
CA HIS A 339 -43.06 -23.91 -14.35
C HIS A 339 -42.75 -25.42 -14.63
N VAL A 340 -42.02 -25.98 -13.65
CA VAL A 340 -42.31 -27.23 -12.86
C VAL A 340 -41.94 -28.57 -13.49
N LEU A 341 -40.86 -29.22 -13.00
CA LEU A 341 -40.82 -30.15 -11.85
C LEU A 341 -39.37 -30.36 -11.39
#